data_AF-A0A3D3EMI1-F1
#
_entry.id   AF-A0A3D3EMI1-F1
#
_cell.length_a   1.000
_cell.length_b   1.000
_cell.length_c   1.000
_cell.angle_alpha   90.00
_cell.angle_beta   90.00
_cell.angle_gamma   90.00
#
_symmetry.space_group_name_H-M   'P 1'
#
loop_
_entity.id
_entity.type
_entity.pdbx_description
1 polymer ?
#
loop_
_entity_poly.entity_id
_entity_poly.type
_entity_poly.pdbx_seq_one_letter_code
_entity_poly.pdbx_strand_id
1 'polypeptide(L)' 'MIFGIGLIGSITSTITSYFLKLDNKSYKEENIELIKKKLDDISNLSDHDIDEICKVLKSLNK' A
#
# COMPACT_ATOMS: atom_id res chain seq x y z
N MET A 1 28.40 -30.11 -1.57
CA MET A 1 27.46 -29.57 -0.56
C MET A 1 27.21 -28.06 -0.74
N ILE A 2 27.26 -27.53 -1.96
CA ILE A 2 27.18 -26.08 -2.23
C ILE A 2 25.76 -25.69 -2.68
N PHE A 3 25.06 -26.60 -3.38
CA PHE A 3 23.71 -26.37 -3.87
C PHE A 3 22.64 -26.26 -2.77
N GLY A 4 22.80 -26.95 -1.63
CA GLY A 4 21.83 -26.92 -0.53
C GLY A 4 21.80 -25.61 0.25
N ILE A 5 22.96 -24.99 0.48
CA ILE A 5 23.07 -23.69 1.16
C ILE A 5 22.70 -22.52 0.24
N GLY A 6 23.00 -22.63 -1.07
CA GLY A 6 22.61 -21.63 -2.07
C GLY A 6 21.09 -21.56 -2.26
N LEU A 7 20.42 -22.71 -2.37
CA LEU A 7 18.97 -22.78 -2.52
C LEU A 7 18.22 -22.20 -1.31
N ILE A 8 18.65 -22.56 -0.08
CA ILE A 8 18.04 -22.02 1.14
C ILE A 8 18.24 -20.49 1.20
N GLY A 9 19.44 -19.99 0.90
CA GLY A 9 19.72 -18.56 0.86
C GLY A 9 18.86 -17.81 -0.17
N SER A 10 18.64 -18.38 -1.36
CA SER A 10 17.78 -17.79 -2.38
C SER A 10 16.31 -17.74 -1.95
N ILE A 11 15.78 -18.83 -1.38
CA ILE A 11 14.38 -18.89 -0.93
C ILE A 11 14.15 -17.88 0.20
N THR A 12 15.04 -17.83 1.20
CA THR A 12 14.97 -16.84 2.27
C THR A 12 15.07 -15.41 1.74
N SER A 13 15.97 -15.14 0.80
CA SER A 13 16.13 -13.81 0.19
C SER A 13 14.87 -13.37 -0.59
N THR A 14 14.25 -14.28 -1.35
CA THR A 14 13.00 -14.00 -2.07
C THR A 14 11.84 -13.72 -1.11
N ILE A 15 11.72 -14.48 -0.03
CA ILE A 15 10.68 -14.26 0.99
C ILE A 15 10.89 -12.91 1.67
N THR A 16 12.11 -12.62 2.14
CA THR A 16 12.45 -11.34 2.77
C THR A 16 12.20 -10.15 1.83
N SER A 17 12.53 -10.28 0.53
CA SER A 17 12.23 -9.25 -0.47
C SER A 17 10.73 -9.05 -0.72
N TYR A 18 9.95 -10.13 -0.69
CA TYR A 18 8.50 -10.04 -0.82
C TYR A 18 7.86 -9.30 0.36
N PHE A 19 8.29 -9.60 1.59
CA PHE A 19 7.82 -8.91 2.79
C PHE A 19 8.28 -7.45 2.84
N LEU A 20 9.53 -7.15 2.48
CA LEU A 20 10.00 -5.77 2.33
C LEU A 20 9.16 -5.01 1.30
N LYS A 21 8.77 -5.64 0.18
CA LYS A 21 7.90 -5.01 -0.81
C LYS A 21 6.48 -4.76 -0.27
N LEU A 22 5.98 -5.62 0.61
CA LEU A 22 4.71 -5.45 1.31
C LEU A 22 4.75 -4.27 2.29
N ASP A 23 5.88 -4.13 3.01
CA ASP A 23 6.13 -3.02 3.95
C ASP A 23 6.40 -1.69 3.22
N ASN A 24 6.96 -1.78 2.01
CA ASN A 24 7.08 -0.67 1.05
C ASN A 24 5.80 -0.45 0.24
N LYS A 25 4.63 -0.86 0.74
CA LYS A 25 3.37 -0.35 0.20
C LYS A 25 3.44 1.16 0.35
N SER A 26 3.54 1.86 -0.77
CA SER A 26 3.84 3.29 -0.76
C SER A 26 2.77 3.96 0.11
N TYR A 27 3.15 4.91 0.97
CA TYR A 27 2.20 5.77 1.69
C TYR A 27 1.07 6.26 0.76
N LYS A 28 1.39 6.50 -0.52
CA LYS A 28 0.43 6.82 -1.58
C LYS A 28 -0.60 5.71 -1.84
N GLU A 29 -0.19 4.44 -1.93
CA GLU A 29 -1.10 3.30 -2.13
C GLU A 29 -2.02 3.08 -0.94
N GLU A 30 -1.52 3.20 0.29
CA GLU A 30 -2.33 3.08 1.50
C GLU A 30 -3.41 4.17 1.58
N ASN A 31 -3.03 5.43 1.31
CA ASN A 31 -3.98 6.55 1.28
C ASN A 31 -5.01 6.38 0.14
N ILE A 32 -4.60 5.89 -1.03
CA ILE A 32 -5.54 5.62 -2.13
C ILE A 32 -6.52 4.50 -1.76
N GLU A 33 -6.07 3.46 -1.05
CA GLU A 33 -6.95 2.37 -0.62
C GLU A 33 -7.96 2.80 0.45
N LEU A 34 -7.53 3.67 1.37
CA LEU A 34 -8.43 4.30 2.34
C LEU A 34 -9.50 5.16 1.66
N ILE A 35 -9.12 5.95 0.65
CA ILE A 35 -10.07 6.77 -0.12
C ILE A 35 -11.06 5.88 -0.87
N LYS A 36 -10.60 4.79 -1.50
CA LYS A 36 -11.49 3.83 -2.18
C LYS A 36 -12.54 3.27 -1.22
N LYS A 37 -12.14 2.82 -0.02
CA LYS A 37 -13.08 2.32 1.00
C LYS A 37 -14.10 3.38 1.45
N LYS A 38 -13.69 4.65 1.55
CA LYS A 38 -14.63 5.74 1.85
C LYS A 38 -15.61 5.99 0.72
N LEU A 39 -15.16 5.88 -0.54
CA LEU A 39 -16.01 6.03 -1.71
C LEU A 39 -16.97 4.85 -1.92
N ASP A 40 -16.65 3.65 -1.42
CA ASP A 40 -17.59 2.53 -1.43
C ASP A 40 -18.86 2.82 -0.62
N ASP A 41 -18.79 3.74 0.36
CA ASP A 41 -19.93 4.23 1.15
C ASP A 41 -20.23 5.73 0.88
N ILE A 42 -20.13 6.14 -0.40
CA ILE A 42 -20.28 7.54 -0.81
C ILE A 42 -21.62 8.17 -0.39
N SER A 43 -22.67 7.37 -0.26
CA SER A 43 -24.00 7.82 0.16
C SER A 43 -24.05 8.36 1.60
N ASN A 44 -23.08 7.98 2.44
CA ASN A 44 -22.98 8.40 3.84
C ASN A 44 -21.89 9.47 4.06
N LEU A 45 -21.21 9.91 3.00
CA LEU A 45 -20.20 10.96 3.13
C LEU A 45 -20.86 12.33 3.28
N SER A 46 -20.40 13.09 4.26
CA SER A 46 -20.75 14.51 4.37
C SER A 46 -19.92 15.36 3.39
N ASP A 47 -20.38 16.58 3.12
CA ASP A 47 -19.62 17.55 2.32
C ASP A 47 -18.20 17.77 2.88
N HIS A 48 -18.08 17.77 4.21
CA HIS A 48 -16.78 17.86 4.89
C HIS A 48 -15.88 16.66 4.59
N ASP A 49 -16.42 15.45 4.55
CA ASP A 49 -15.64 14.24 4.23
C ASP A 49 -15.15 14.27 2.77
N ILE A 50 -15.99 14.77 1.86
CA ILE A 50 -15.65 14.96 0.44
C ILE A 50 -14.52 15.97 0.29
N ASP A 51 -14.57 17.08 1.04
CA ASP A 51 -13.52 18.10 1.05
C ASP A 51 -12.18 17.57 1.55
N GLU A 52 -12.20 16.78 2.63
CA GLU A 52 -11.01 16.13 3.18
C GLU A 52 -10.40 15.12 2.19
N ILE A 53 -11.23 14.31 1.53
CA ILE A 53 -10.78 13.40 0.46
C ILE A 53 -10.10 14.20 -0.67
N CYS A 54 -10.70 15.32 -1.09
CA CYS A 54 -10.12 16.18 -2.11
C CYS A 54 -8.76 16.78 -1.70
N LYS A 55 -8.59 17.18 -0.42
CA LYS A 55 -7.30 17.67 0.10
C LYS A 55 -6.22 16.58 0.05
N VAL A 56 -6.56 15.37 0.49
CA VAL A 56 -5.63 14.23 0.46
C VAL A 56 -5.24 13.91 -0.98
N LEU A 57 -6.19 13.82 -1.91
CA LEU A 57 -5.91 13.57 -3.32
C LEU A 57 -4.99 14.64 -3.95
N LYS A 58 -5.22 15.92 -3.65
CA LYS A 58 -4.36 17.02 -4.09
C LYS A 58 -2.93 16.90 -3.54
N SER A 59 -2.78 16.42 -2.31
CA SER A 59 -1.46 16.21 -1.69
C SER A 59 -0.67 15.06 -2.33
N LEU A 60 -1.36 14.03 -2.84
CA LEU A 60 -0.74 12.86 -3.50
C LEU A 60 -0.42 13.08 -4.98
N ASN A 61 -0.94 14.15 -5.57
CA ASN A 61 -0.70 14.57 -6.96
C ASN A 61 0.36 15.67 -7.08
N LYS A 62 1.11 15.93 -6.00
CA LYS A 62 2.38 16.67 -6.02
C LYS A 62 3.54 15.70 -6.23
#